data_AF-A0AAW2EX75-F1
#
_entry.id   AF-A0AAW2EX75-F1
#
_cell.length_a   1.000
_cell.length_b   1.000
_cell.length_c   1.000
_cell.angle_alpha   90.00
_cell.angle_beta   90.00
_cell.angle_gamma   90.00
#
_symmetry.space_group_name_H-M   'P 1'
#
loop_
_entity.id
_entity.type
_entity.pdbx_description
1 polymer ?
#
loop_
_entity_poly.entity_id
_entity_poly.type
_entity_poly.pdbx_seq_one_letter_code
_entity_poly.pdbx_strand_id
1 'polypeptide(L)'
;MMTELNLTDAEAQSYFETLKTETLEASLAQLRIFNDIAKYEGFNPKDMFMLLLAKHTTMAQTIAANPNSLVERRLVAILDGQEREMIFTNNMRFHSDMQYICLMFLTRGAAYEKSLKKSSEAMIFCMQIMKTKYGINTAKRRGGQSLDGKVITIPRIAATFPNITVDLFHKGFGRSIYSIELAFPNKKLPRAFFSPMMIALLPKLQGAPFAAMVL
;
A
#
# COMPACT_ATOMS: atom_id res chain seq x y z
N MET A 1 -22.36 -43.55 28.16
CA MET A 1 -23.02 -44.21 27.02
C MET A 1 -23.08 -43.19 25.88
N MET A 2 -22.17 -43.29 24.90
CA MET A 2 -22.29 -42.53 23.65
C MET A 2 -23.09 -43.39 22.68
N THR A 3 -24.20 -42.86 22.19
CA THR A 3 -25.01 -43.49 21.15
C THR A 3 -24.34 -43.18 19.82
N GLU A 4 -23.72 -44.19 19.18
CA GLU A 4 -23.25 -44.07 17.81
C GLU A 4 -24.46 -43.95 16.88
N LEU A 5 -24.55 -42.81 16.17
CA LEU A 5 -25.51 -42.61 15.09
C LEU A 5 -25.01 -43.37 13.86
N ASN A 6 -25.44 -44.61 13.69
CA ASN A 6 -25.22 -45.39 12.47
C ASN A 6 -26.29 -45.04 11.44
N LEU A 7 -25.98 -44.05 10.59
CA LEU A 7 -26.73 -43.81 9.36
C LEU A 7 -26.41 -44.94 8.36
N THR A 8 -27.43 -45.49 7.71
CA THR A 8 -27.19 -46.41 6.59
C THR A 8 -26.65 -45.64 5.39
N ASP A 9 -25.83 -46.28 4.54
CA ASP A 9 -25.25 -45.64 3.36
C ASP A 9 -26.32 -45.00 2.45
N ALA A 10 -27.50 -45.61 2.35
CA ALA A 10 -28.63 -45.08 1.60
C ALA A 10 -29.25 -43.82 2.23
N GLU A 11 -29.31 -43.73 3.56
CA GLU A 11 -29.79 -42.52 4.26
C GLU A 11 -28.76 -41.39 4.16
N ALA A 12 -27.47 -41.69 4.34
CA ALA A 12 -26.40 -40.72 4.13
C ALA A 12 -26.42 -40.18 2.70
N GLN A 13 -26.56 -41.07 1.71
CA GLN A 13 -26.60 -40.73 0.30
C GLN A 13 -27.86 -39.93 -0.06
N SER A 14 -29.03 -40.24 0.52
CA SER A 14 -30.26 -39.42 0.40
C SER A 14 -30.08 -38.00 0.96
N TYR A 15 -29.37 -37.81 2.07
CA TYR A 15 -29.07 -36.48 2.63
C TYR A 15 -28.11 -35.66 1.74
N PHE A 16 -27.19 -36.31 1.03
CA PHE A 16 -26.27 -35.64 0.10
C PHE A 16 -26.89 -35.44 -1.30
N GLU A 17 -27.76 -36.34 -1.76
CA GLU A 17 -28.46 -36.25 -3.06
C GLU A 17 -29.63 -35.25 -3.05
N THR A 18 -30.19 -34.92 -1.88
CA THR A 18 -31.23 -33.88 -1.74
C THR A 18 -30.71 -32.45 -1.60
N LEU A 19 -29.38 -32.24 -1.60
CA LEU A 19 -28.81 -30.93 -1.92
C LEU A 19 -28.97 -30.68 -3.42
N LYS A 20 -30.22 -30.41 -3.83
CA LYS A 20 -30.55 -29.96 -5.18
C LYS A 20 -29.66 -28.76 -5.51
N THR A 21 -29.14 -28.72 -6.74
CA THR A 21 -28.24 -27.66 -7.22
C THR A 21 -28.80 -26.26 -6.94
N GLU A 22 -30.12 -26.09 -7.03
CA GLU A 22 -30.83 -24.85 -6.69
C GLU A 22 -30.72 -24.46 -5.20
N THR A 23 -30.77 -25.44 -4.29
CA THR A 23 -30.61 -25.23 -2.84
C THR A 23 -29.16 -24.88 -2.49
N LEU A 24 -28.20 -25.47 -3.21
CA LEU A 24 -26.78 -25.13 -3.08
C LEU A 24 -26.50 -23.72 -3.64
N GLU A 25 -27.05 -23.36 -4.80
CA GLU A 25 -26.90 -22.02 -5.40
C GLU A 25 -27.53 -20.93 -4.53
N ALA A 26 -28.72 -21.16 -3.99
CA ALA A 26 -29.37 -20.24 -3.05
C ALA A 26 -28.54 -20.08 -1.76
N SER A 27 -27.99 -21.18 -1.23
CA SER A 27 -27.10 -21.15 -0.07
C SER A 27 -25.80 -20.39 -0.38
N LEU A 28 -25.21 -20.59 -1.57
CA LEU A 28 -24.03 -19.85 -2.02
C LEU A 28 -24.32 -18.35 -2.20
N ALA A 29 -25.49 -17.97 -2.70
CA ALA A 29 -25.90 -16.57 -2.81
C ALA A 29 -26.02 -15.93 -1.42
N GLN A 30 -26.65 -16.62 -0.46
CA GLN A 30 -26.76 -16.15 0.91
C GLN A 30 -25.39 -16.06 1.61
N LEU A 31 -24.51 -17.05 1.41
CA LEU A 31 -23.14 -17.02 1.92
C LEU A 31 -22.31 -15.90 1.28
N ARG A 32 -22.53 -15.55 0.01
CA ARG A 32 -21.89 -14.38 -0.62
C ARG A 32 -22.33 -13.07 0.04
N ILE A 33 -23.60 -12.94 0.39
CA ILE A 33 -24.12 -11.77 1.13
C ILE A 33 -23.49 -11.71 2.53
N PHE A 34 -23.48 -12.81 3.28
CA PHE A 34 -22.84 -12.84 4.59
C PHE A 34 -21.35 -12.56 4.52
N ASN A 35 -20.66 -13.10 3.52
CA ASN A 35 -19.26 -12.80 3.28
C ASN A 35 -19.05 -11.31 2.95
N ASP A 36 -19.95 -10.69 2.20
CA ASP A 36 -19.86 -9.25 1.90
C ASP A 36 -20.09 -8.38 3.14
N ILE A 37 -21.09 -8.71 3.97
CA ILE A 37 -21.35 -8.04 5.25
C ILE A 37 -20.17 -8.23 6.24
N ALA A 38 -19.57 -9.42 6.24
CA ALA A 38 -18.46 -9.76 7.12
C ALA A 38 -17.09 -9.33 6.56
N LYS A 39 -17.03 -8.71 5.37
CA LYS A 39 -15.76 -8.25 4.81
C LYS A 39 -15.13 -7.25 5.76
N TYR A 40 -13.88 -7.52 6.09
CA TYR A 40 -13.05 -6.57 6.81
C TYR A 40 -12.92 -5.27 6.01
N GLU A 41 -13.52 -4.20 6.50
CA GLU A 41 -13.38 -2.85 5.96
C GLU A 41 -11.99 -2.29 6.32
N GLY A 42 -11.00 -2.77 5.57
CA GLY A 42 -9.64 -2.29 5.67
C GLY A 42 -9.43 -0.98 4.92
N PHE A 43 -8.20 -0.80 4.47
CA PHE A 43 -7.84 0.30 3.59
C PHE A 43 -8.29 0.00 2.15
N ASN A 44 -8.96 0.97 1.51
CA ASN A 44 -9.30 0.92 0.08
C ASN A 44 -8.39 1.88 -0.72
N PRO A 45 -7.56 1.38 -1.65
CA PRO A 45 -6.69 2.22 -2.49
C PRO A 45 -7.43 3.27 -3.30
N LYS A 46 -8.62 2.95 -3.83
CA LYS A 46 -9.40 3.88 -4.66
C LYS A 46 -9.87 5.07 -3.85
N ASP A 47 -10.40 4.83 -2.66
CA ASP A 47 -10.89 5.89 -1.77
C ASP A 47 -9.73 6.75 -1.26
N MET A 48 -8.59 6.13 -0.95
CA MET A 48 -7.37 6.85 -0.58
C MET A 48 -6.87 7.72 -1.73
N PHE A 49 -6.85 7.23 -2.97
CA PHE A 49 -6.47 8.02 -4.14
C PHE A 49 -7.35 9.27 -4.26
N MET A 50 -8.67 9.10 -4.18
CA MET A 50 -9.61 10.22 -4.26
C MET A 50 -9.41 11.23 -3.12
N LEU A 51 -9.15 10.74 -1.91
CA LEU A 51 -8.87 11.57 -0.75
C LEU A 51 -7.57 12.38 -0.92
N LEU A 52 -6.51 11.76 -1.43
CA LEU A 52 -5.23 12.44 -1.70
C LEU A 52 -5.38 13.49 -2.80
N LEU A 53 -6.13 13.18 -3.85
CA LEU A 53 -6.40 14.12 -4.93
C LEU A 53 -7.19 15.33 -4.40
N ALA A 54 -8.23 15.10 -3.59
CA ALA A 54 -8.98 16.17 -2.95
C ALA A 54 -8.07 17.08 -2.09
N LYS A 55 -7.20 16.49 -1.26
CA LYS A 55 -6.22 17.26 -0.46
C LYS A 55 -5.27 18.09 -1.33
N HIS A 56 -4.80 17.54 -2.43
CA HIS A 56 -3.94 18.24 -3.37
C HIS A 56 -4.67 19.44 -4.01
N THR A 57 -5.89 19.24 -4.50
CA THR A 57 -6.71 20.31 -5.09
C THR A 57 -7.04 21.40 -4.07
N THR A 58 -7.40 21.04 -2.83
CA THR A 58 -7.65 22.02 -1.76
C THR A 58 -6.41 22.87 -1.46
N MET A 59 -5.21 22.27 -1.44
CA MET A 59 -3.98 23.03 -1.23
C MET A 59 -3.73 24.01 -2.38
N ALA A 60 -3.88 23.57 -3.63
CA ALA A 60 -3.73 24.44 -4.80
C ALA A 60 -4.72 25.62 -4.78
N GLN A 61 -5.98 25.37 -4.41
CA GLN A 61 -7.00 26.41 -4.24
C GLN A 61 -6.66 27.39 -3.11
N THR A 62 -6.13 26.88 -2.00
CA THR A 62 -5.71 27.71 -0.86
C THR A 62 -4.58 28.66 -1.26
N ILE A 63 -3.60 28.18 -2.03
CA ILE A 63 -2.49 29.00 -2.55
C ILE A 63 -2.99 30.00 -3.58
N ALA A 64 -3.91 29.61 -4.45
CA ALA A 64 -4.52 30.53 -5.42
C ALA A 64 -5.31 31.67 -4.73
N ALA A 65 -6.02 31.36 -3.65
CA ALA A 65 -6.77 32.35 -2.87
C ALA A 65 -5.88 33.19 -1.95
N ASN A 66 -4.77 32.64 -1.46
CA ASN A 66 -3.81 33.32 -0.59
C ASN A 66 -2.37 32.90 -0.95
N PRO A 67 -1.68 33.68 -1.81
CA PRO A 67 -0.31 33.37 -2.23
C PRO A 67 0.70 33.26 -1.08
N ASN A 68 0.47 33.92 0.07
CA ASN A 68 1.34 33.82 1.24
C ASN A 68 1.31 32.43 1.91
N SER A 69 0.37 31.57 1.53
CA SER A 69 0.34 30.16 1.96
C SER A 69 1.28 29.25 1.15
N LEU A 70 1.90 29.75 0.08
CA LEU A 70 2.96 29.06 -0.63
C LEU A 70 4.16 28.90 0.30
N VAL A 71 4.57 27.65 0.50
CA VAL A 71 5.78 27.31 1.25
C VAL A 71 6.73 26.66 0.27
N GLU A 72 7.91 27.24 0.12
CA GLU A 72 8.96 26.73 -0.76
C GLU A 72 10.34 26.76 -0.12
N ARG A 73 11.22 25.88 -0.59
CA ARG A 73 12.63 25.88 -0.23
C ARG A 73 13.46 25.40 -1.40
N ARG A 74 14.53 26.14 -1.67
CA ARG A 74 15.62 25.73 -2.56
C ARG A 74 16.44 24.64 -1.87
N LEU A 75 16.56 23.49 -2.53
CA LEU A 75 17.36 22.36 -2.08
C LEU A 75 18.51 22.17 -3.07
N VAL A 76 19.72 21.97 -2.55
CA VAL A 76 20.91 21.69 -3.35
C VAL A 76 21.42 20.31 -2.94
N ALA A 77 21.71 19.47 -3.93
CA ALA A 77 22.28 18.14 -3.73
C ALA A 77 23.36 17.89 -4.78
N ILE A 78 24.40 17.14 -4.40
CA ILE A 78 25.43 16.69 -5.35
C ILE A 78 24.97 15.36 -5.93
N LEU A 79 24.77 15.32 -7.25
CA LEU A 79 24.43 14.13 -8.01
C LEU A 79 25.50 13.94 -9.09
N ASP A 80 26.15 12.77 -9.10
CA ASP A 80 27.23 12.43 -10.04
C ASP A 80 28.36 13.48 -10.09
N GLY A 81 28.70 14.03 -8.92
CA GLY A 81 29.72 15.08 -8.78
C GLY A 81 29.28 16.48 -9.21
N GLN A 82 28.03 16.66 -9.63
CA GLN A 82 27.46 17.95 -10.02
C GLN A 82 26.45 18.46 -9.00
N GLU A 83 26.51 19.74 -8.66
CA GLU A 83 25.44 20.37 -7.89
C GLU A 83 24.16 20.46 -8.74
N ARG A 84 23.08 19.95 -8.17
CA ARG A 84 21.75 20.02 -8.73
C ARG A 84 20.85 20.73 -7.73
N GLU A 85 20.10 21.68 -8.25
CA GLU A 85 19.14 22.44 -7.48
C GLU A 85 17.73 21.97 -7.80
N MET A 86 16.89 21.90 -6.77
CA MET A 86 15.45 21.75 -6.93
C MET A 86 14.71 22.67 -5.98
N ILE A 87 13.59 23.23 -6.43
CA ILE A 87 12.67 23.98 -5.57
C ILE A 87 11.57 23.01 -5.13
N PHE A 88 11.47 22.78 -3.82
CA PHE A 88 10.43 21.95 -3.25
C PHE A 88 9.35 22.81 -2.63
N THR A 89 8.09 22.60 -3.00
CA THR A 89 6.96 23.45 -2.57
C THR A 89 5.73 22.65 -2.18
N ASN A 90 4.83 23.26 -1.42
CA ASN A 90 3.49 22.69 -1.19
C ASN A 90 2.56 22.77 -2.42
N ASN A 91 2.99 23.39 -3.53
CA ASN A 91 2.25 23.49 -4.80
C ASN A 91 2.84 22.64 -5.94
N MET A 92 3.70 21.67 -5.64
CA MET A 92 4.22 20.74 -6.64
C MET A 92 3.10 19.87 -7.25
N ARG A 93 3.34 19.33 -8.45
CA ARG A 93 2.41 18.43 -9.16
C ARG A 93 2.10 17.19 -8.32
N PHE A 94 0.84 16.73 -8.37
CA PHE A 94 0.37 15.56 -7.61
C PHE A 94 1.26 14.32 -7.79
N HIS A 95 1.65 14.03 -9.04
CA HIS A 95 2.50 12.88 -9.34
C HIS A 95 3.86 12.95 -8.64
N SER A 96 4.50 14.12 -8.62
CA SER A 96 5.80 14.32 -7.97
C SER A 96 5.71 14.14 -6.46
N ASP A 97 4.63 14.62 -5.84
CA ASP A 97 4.36 14.41 -4.42
C ASP A 97 4.22 12.92 -4.10
N MET A 98 3.47 12.18 -4.92
CA MET A 98 3.28 10.74 -4.72
C MET A 98 4.58 9.96 -4.90
N GLN A 99 5.40 10.30 -5.89
CA GLN A 99 6.73 9.71 -6.07
C GLN A 99 7.61 9.95 -4.85
N TYR A 100 7.64 11.18 -4.33
CA TYR A 100 8.42 11.51 -3.15
C TYR A 100 7.95 10.75 -1.90
N ILE A 101 6.63 10.65 -1.67
CA ILE A 101 6.10 9.90 -0.52
C ILE A 101 6.36 8.38 -0.66
N CYS A 102 6.27 7.82 -1.87
CA CYS A 102 6.63 6.42 -2.12
C CYS A 102 8.14 6.19 -1.89
N LEU A 103 8.99 7.12 -2.32
CA LEU A 103 10.43 7.07 -2.04
C LEU A 103 10.71 7.13 -0.53
N MET A 104 10.00 7.98 0.22
CA MET A 104 10.08 8.02 1.68
C MET A 104 9.73 6.66 2.30
N PHE A 105 8.66 6.02 1.84
CA PHE A 105 8.27 4.70 2.30
C PHE A 105 9.38 3.66 2.06
N LEU A 106 9.96 3.62 0.87
CA LEU A 106 11.01 2.65 0.52
C LEU A 106 12.32 2.86 1.29
N THR A 107 12.64 4.10 1.63
CA THR A 107 13.93 4.44 2.28
C THR A 107 13.84 4.49 3.80
N ARG A 108 12.65 4.82 4.35
CA ARG A 108 12.46 5.08 5.79
C ARG A 108 11.32 4.28 6.42
N GLY A 109 10.47 3.62 5.63
CA GLY A 109 9.35 2.84 6.10
C GLY A 109 8.22 3.68 6.72
N ALA A 110 7.51 3.10 7.68
CA ALA A 110 6.38 3.73 8.36
C ALA A 110 6.77 4.61 9.57
N ALA A 111 8.03 4.56 10.01
CA ALA A 111 8.48 5.15 11.27
C ALA A 111 8.80 6.65 11.13
N TYR A 112 7.77 7.48 10.99
CA TYR A 112 7.91 8.92 10.70
C TYR A 112 8.80 9.67 11.72
N GLU A 113 8.56 9.53 13.03
CA GLU A 113 9.36 10.23 14.05
C GLU A 113 10.85 9.85 14.02
N LYS A 114 11.15 8.55 13.85
CA LYS A 114 12.53 8.05 13.73
C LYS A 114 13.19 8.62 12.47
N SER A 115 12.41 8.78 11.41
CA SER A 115 12.87 9.37 10.15
C SER A 115 13.24 10.83 10.33
N LEU A 116 12.41 11.62 11.01
CA LEU A 116 12.72 13.03 11.30
C LEU A 116 14.02 13.18 12.09
N LYS A 117 14.23 12.38 13.15
CA LYS A 117 15.43 12.47 13.99
C LYS A 117 16.73 12.08 13.28
N LYS A 118 16.65 11.36 12.16
CA LYS A 118 17.82 10.80 11.44
C LYS A 118 17.90 11.28 9.98
N SER A 119 17.30 12.43 9.70
CA SER A 119 17.28 13.02 8.36
C SER A 119 17.87 14.43 8.38
N SER A 120 18.35 14.88 7.22
CA SER A 120 18.80 16.26 7.03
C SER A 120 17.64 17.25 7.19
N GLU A 121 17.98 18.51 7.43
CA GLU A 121 16.98 19.59 7.51
C GLU A 121 16.15 19.73 6.23
N ALA A 122 16.78 19.55 5.07
CA ALA A 122 16.11 19.54 3.77
C ALA A 122 15.02 18.46 3.70
N MET A 123 15.35 17.23 4.12
CA MET A 123 14.40 16.12 4.15
C MET A 123 13.29 16.37 5.18
N ILE A 124 13.63 16.84 6.38
CA ILE A 124 12.65 17.17 7.44
C ILE A 124 11.63 18.18 6.92
N PHE A 125 12.09 19.23 6.22
CA PHE A 125 11.23 20.23 5.62
C PHE A 125 10.27 19.65 4.58
N CYS A 126 10.79 18.84 3.65
CA CYS A 126 9.95 18.19 2.63
C CYS A 126 8.90 17.26 3.28
N MET A 127 9.31 16.47 4.28
CA MET A 127 8.41 15.60 5.04
C MET A 127 7.30 16.39 5.74
N GLN A 128 7.62 17.55 6.32
CA GLN A 128 6.64 18.42 6.96
C GLN A 128 5.65 19.01 5.97
N ILE A 129 6.11 19.48 4.80
CA ILE A 129 5.22 19.95 3.73
C ILE A 129 4.23 18.84 3.34
N MET A 130 4.73 17.64 3.05
CA MET A 130 3.88 16.51 2.65
C MET A 130 2.90 16.11 3.75
N LYS A 131 3.37 16.07 5.01
CA LYS A 131 2.52 15.79 6.16
C LYS A 131 1.37 16.78 6.27
N THR A 132 1.66 18.08 6.16
CA THR A 132 0.65 19.14 6.25
C THR A 132 -0.29 19.11 5.05
N LYS A 133 0.25 19.05 3.83
CA LYS A 133 -0.54 19.03 2.58
C LYS A 133 -1.54 17.89 2.52
N TYR A 134 -1.10 16.68 2.86
CA TYR A 134 -1.94 15.49 2.77
C TYR A 134 -2.58 15.07 4.09
N GLY A 135 -2.33 15.78 5.20
CA GLY A 135 -2.85 15.38 6.52
C GLY A 135 -2.35 13.99 6.95
N ILE A 136 -1.08 13.67 6.68
CA ILE A 136 -0.51 12.35 6.97
C ILE A 136 -0.52 12.12 8.49
N ASN A 137 -1.20 11.06 8.91
CA ASN A 137 -1.22 10.62 10.29
C ASN A 137 0.11 9.95 10.64
N THR A 138 0.80 10.49 11.65
CA THR A 138 2.09 10.00 12.12
C THR A 138 2.05 9.53 13.57
N ALA A 139 0.85 9.38 14.15
CA ALA A 139 0.70 8.97 15.53
C ALA A 139 1.17 7.52 15.70
N LYS A 140 1.99 7.28 16.73
CA LYS A 140 2.36 5.91 17.14
C LYS A 140 1.11 5.17 17.61
N ARG A 141 0.95 3.93 17.17
CA ARG A 141 -0.15 3.05 17.58
C ARG A 141 0.40 1.75 18.15
N ARG A 142 -0.36 1.13 19.05
CA ARG A 142 -0.06 -0.21 19.54
C ARG A 142 -0.45 -1.23 18.46
N GLY A 143 0.27 -2.35 18.39
CA GLY A 143 -0.10 -3.45 17.50
C GLY A 143 -1.52 -3.95 17.78
N GLY A 144 -2.23 -4.37 16.75
CA GLY A 144 -3.61 -4.88 16.86
C GLY A 144 -4.72 -3.83 16.85
N GLN A 145 -4.39 -2.53 16.86
CA GLN A 145 -5.41 -1.49 16.70
C GLN A 145 -5.80 -1.31 15.24
N SER A 146 -7.10 -1.39 14.94
CA SER A 146 -7.63 -1.09 13.62
C SER A 146 -7.46 0.40 13.29
N LEU A 147 -7.23 0.67 12.02
CA LEU A 147 -7.16 2.01 11.46
C LEU A 147 -8.37 2.19 10.57
N ASP A 148 -9.22 3.19 10.86
CA ASP A 148 -10.25 3.66 9.94
C ASP A 148 -9.65 3.81 8.53
N GLY A 149 -10.32 3.27 7.51
CA GLY A 149 -9.89 3.29 6.12
C GLY A 149 -9.54 4.70 5.60
N LYS A 150 -10.11 5.76 6.19
CA LYS A 150 -9.86 7.16 5.83
C LYS A 150 -8.57 7.75 6.39
N VAL A 151 -7.89 7.05 7.30
CA VAL A 151 -6.64 7.54 7.88
C VAL A 151 -5.51 7.45 6.84
N ILE A 152 -4.97 8.60 6.49
CA ILE A 152 -3.86 8.75 5.53
C ILE A 152 -2.54 8.44 6.24
N THR A 153 -1.79 7.45 5.76
CA THR A 153 -0.45 7.10 6.28
C THR A 153 0.51 6.86 5.13
N ILE A 154 1.81 7.00 5.36
CA ILE A 154 2.84 6.75 4.32
C ILE A 154 2.70 5.35 3.70
N PRO A 155 2.53 4.25 4.47
CA PRO A 155 2.35 2.92 3.87
C PRO A 155 1.08 2.79 3.03
N ARG A 156 -0.02 3.43 3.44
CA ARG A 156 -1.28 3.41 2.66
C ARG A 156 -1.17 4.21 1.37
N ILE A 157 -0.42 5.32 1.39
CA ILE A 157 -0.10 6.06 0.16
C ILE A 157 0.72 5.16 -0.78
N ALA A 158 1.80 4.54 -0.30
CA ALA A 158 2.61 3.65 -1.13
C ALA A 158 1.80 2.46 -1.69
N ALA A 159 0.90 1.88 -0.90
CA ALA A 159 -0.02 0.83 -1.33
C ALA A 159 -1.09 1.31 -2.33
N THR A 160 -1.38 2.60 -2.36
CA THR A 160 -2.27 3.22 -3.36
C THR A 160 -1.57 3.36 -4.71
N PHE A 161 -0.25 3.52 -4.72
CA PHE A 161 0.57 3.66 -5.93
C PHE A 161 1.61 2.53 -6.05
N PRO A 162 1.15 1.27 -6.19
CA PRO A 162 2.06 0.13 -6.22
C PRO A 162 3.00 0.17 -7.43
N ASN A 163 2.55 0.68 -8.57
CA ASN A 163 3.36 0.86 -9.77
C ASN A 163 4.54 1.83 -9.53
N ILE A 164 4.29 2.98 -8.88
CA ILE A 164 5.35 3.93 -8.53
C ILE A 164 6.32 3.31 -7.53
N THR A 165 5.79 2.63 -6.50
CA THR A 165 6.60 2.02 -5.45
C THR A 165 7.50 0.91 -6.00
N VAL A 166 6.96 0.03 -6.86
CA VAL A 166 7.72 -1.07 -7.47
C VAL A 166 8.75 -0.54 -8.47
N ASP A 167 8.41 0.44 -9.30
CA ASP A 167 9.34 1.04 -10.26
C ASP A 167 10.53 1.73 -9.57
N LEU A 168 10.27 2.54 -8.54
CA LEU A 168 11.34 3.15 -7.74
C LEU A 168 12.24 2.07 -7.10
N PHE A 169 11.65 1.03 -6.54
CA PHE A 169 12.42 -0.05 -5.91
C PHE A 169 13.27 -0.83 -6.93
N HIS A 170 12.72 -1.09 -8.12
CA HIS A 170 13.42 -1.75 -9.21
C HIS A 170 14.62 -0.92 -9.68
N LYS A 171 14.47 0.40 -9.79
CA LYS A 171 15.53 1.37 -10.12
C LYS A 171 16.60 1.54 -9.03
N GLY A 172 16.47 0.83 -7.92
CA GLY A 172 17.48 0.79 -6.87
C GLY A 172 17.19 1.68 -5.67
N PHE A 173 16.07 2.42 -5.67
CA PHE A 173 15.68 3.24 -4.54
C PHE A 173 15.15 2.39 -3.38
N GLY A 174 15.54 2.72 -2.15
CA GLY A 174 15.25 1.90 -0.96
C GLY A 174 16.28 0.79 -0.72
N ARG A 175 16.02 -0.08 0.26
CA ARG A 175 16.90 -1.22 0.57
C ARG A 175 16.05 -2.44 0.89
N SER A 176 16.47 -3.61 0.39
CA SER A 176 15.95 -4.88 0.85
C SER A 176 16.39 -5.11 2.29
N ILE A 177 15.51 -5.64 3.14
CA ILE A 177 15.85 -6.04 4.52
C ILE A 177 16.78 -7.26 4.51
N TYR A 178 16.72 -8.04 3.43
CA TYR A 178 17.46 -9.28 3.24
C TYR A 178 18.22 -9.26 1.90
N SER A 179 19.42 -9.85 1.86
CA SER A 179 20.19 -10.00 0.61
C SER A 179 19.58 -11.08 -0.26
N ILE A 180 19.28 -10.73 -1.51
CA ILE A 180 18.60 -11.61 -2.47
C ILE A 180 19.49 -12.81 -2.79
N GLU A 181 20.80 -12.56 -2.86
CA GLU A 181 21.84 -13.54 -3.15
C GLU A 181 21.90 -14.65 -2.11
N LEU A 182 21.52 -14.36 -0.86
CA LEU A 182 21.44 -15.35 0.22
C LEU A 182 20.19 -16.24 0.11
N ALA A 183 19.05 -15.68 -0.32
CA ALA A 183 17.79 -16.42 -0.42
C ALA A 183 17.74 -17.31 -1.67
N PHE A 184 18.31 -16.82 -2.77
CA PHE A 184 18.29 -17.47 -4.08
C PHE A 184 19.70 -17.54 -4.65
N PRO A 185 20.58 -18.38 -4.08
CA PRO A 185 21.94 -18.53 -4.58
C PRO A 185 21.90 -18.94 -6.06
N ASN A 186 22.75 -18.31 -6.87
CA ASN A 186 22.87 -18.53 -8.32
C ASN A 186 21.66 -18.10 -9.18
N LYS A 187 20.69 -17.35 -8.62
CA LYS A 187 19.58 -16.78 -9.40
C LYS A 187 19.67 -15.25 -9.40
N LYS A 188 19.64 -14.66 -10.60
CA LYS A 188 19.50 -13.20 -10.78
C LYS A 188 18.03 -12.84 -10.93
N LEU A 189 17.37 -12.58 -9.82
CA LEU A 189 15.96 -12.14 -9.83
C LEU A 189 15.87 -10.62 -9.94
N PRO A 190 14.92 -10.07 -10.73
CA PRO A 190 14.70 -8.63 -10.78
C PRO A 190 14.37 -8.08 -9.39
N ARG A 191 14.99 -6.96 -9.03
CA ARG A 191 14.78 -6.32 -7.72
C ARG A 191 13.31 -6.00 -7.42
N ALA A 192 12.49 -5.79 -8.46
CA ALA A 192 11.05 -5.54 -8.36
C ALA A 192 10.31 -6.62 -7.54
N PHE A 193 10.72 -7.89 -7.65
CA PHE A 193 10.09 -9.02 -6.94
C PHE A 193 10.14 -8.88 -5.42
N PHE A 194 11.12 -8.13 -4.91
CA PHE A 194 11.33 -7.92 -3.48
C PHE A 194 10.74 -6.60 -2.99
N SER A 195 10.05 -5.86 -3.86
CA SER A 195 9.30 -4.69 -3.46
C SER A 195 8.14 -5.11 -2.56
N PRO A 196 7.91 -4.42 -1.43
CA PRO A 196 6.78 -4.70 -0.54
C PRO A 196 5.41 -4.55 -1.23
N MET A 197 5.35 -3.89 -2.38
CA MET A 197 4.10 -3.66 -3.13
C MET A 197 3.96 -4.53 -4.39
N MET A 198 4.90 -5.46 -4.65
CA MET A 198 4.86 -6.28 -5.86
C MET A 198 3.58 -7.11 -5.97
N ILE A 199 3.10 -7.64 -4.84
CA ILE A 199 1.89 -8.48 -4.77
C ILE A 199 0.64 -7.78 -5.35
N ALA A 200 0.57 -6.45 -5.25
CA ALA A 200 -0.56 -5.67 -5.74
C ALA A 200 -0.57 -5.53 -7.27
N LEU A 201 0.55 -5.81 -7.94
CA LEU A 201 0.69 -5.76 -9.40
C LEU A 201 0.55 -7.14 -10.06
N LEU A 202 0.46 -8.21 -9.28
CA LEU A 202 0.33 -9.55 -9.83
C LEU A 202 -1.09 -9.77 -10.37
N PRO A 203 -1.23 -10.26 -11.61
CA PRO A 203 -2.54 -10.62 -12.13
C PRO A 203 -3.13 -11.76 -11.29
N LYS A 204 -4.40 -11.64 -10.92
CA LYS A 204 -5.14 -12.74 -10.28
C LYS A 204 -5.50 -13.77 -11.36
N LEU A 205 -4.62 -14.74 -11.57
CA LEU A 205 -4.90 -15.89 -12.42
C LEU A 205 -5.52 -17.00 -11.55
N GLN A 206 -6.68 -17.54 -11.97
CA GLN A 206 -7.25 -18.72 -11.33
C GLN A 206 -6.28 -19.90 -11.54
N GLY A 207 -5.78 -20.49 -10.44
CA GLY A 207 -4.94 -21.70 -10.49
C GLY A 207 -3.45 -21.48 -10.82
N ALA A 208 -2.93 -20.25 -10.79
CA ALA A 208 -1.50 -20.04 -11.07
C ALA A 208 -0.61 -20.57 -9.93
N PRO A 209 0.30 -21.53 -10.18
CA PRO A 209 1.30 -21.90 -9.19
C PRO A 209 2.24 -20.70 -8.99
N PHE A 210 2.56 -20.39 -7.74
CA PHE A 210 3.52 -19.34 -7.37
C PHE A 210 4.86 -19.48 -8.14
N ALA A 211 5.20 -20.71 -8.54
CA ALA A 211 6.36 -21.06 -9.35
C ALA A 211 6.37 -20.46 -10.77
N ALA A 212 5.21 -20.17 -11.39
CA ALA A 212 5.14 -19.62 -12.75
C ALA A 212 5.63 -18.17 -12.85
N MET A 213 5.84 -17.48 -11.72
CA MET A 213 6.36 -16.10 -11.70
C MET A 213 7.88 -16.03 -11.52
N VAL A 214 8.57 -17.17 -11.30
CA VAL A 214 10.01 -17.25 -10.97
C VAL A 214 10.79 -18.06 -12.03
N LEU A 215 10.16 -18.42 -13.15
CA LEU A 215 10.79 -19.12 -14.27
C LEU A 215 11.24 -18.14 -15.35
#